data_AF-A0A2X2VAZ6-F1
#
_entry.id   AF-A0A2X2VAZ6-F1
#
_cell.length_a   1.000
_cell.length_b   1.000
_cell.length_c   1.000
_cell.angle_alpha   90.00
_cell.angle_beta   90.00
_cell.angle_gamma   90.00
#
_symmetry.space_group_name_H-M   'P 1'
#
loop_
_entity.id
_entity.type
_entity.pdbx_description
1 polymer ?
#
loop_
_entity_poly.entity_id
_entity_poly.type
_entity_poly.pdbx_seq_one_letter_code
_entity_poly.pdbx_strand_id
1 'polypeptide(L)' 'MIIFAALGADRILGRDEFAETRPLEKQLWAGAIDTVGDKVLAKVLAQMNYGGCVAACGLAGGFALPTTVMPFIPA' A
#
# COMPACT_ATOMS: atom_id res chain seq x y z
N MET A 1 -6.03 1.96 18.48
CA MET A 1 -4.66 2.44 18.76
C MET A 1 -3.90 1.48 19.69
N ILE A 2 -4.36 1.28 20.95
CA ILE A 2 -3.61 0.49 21.96
C ILE A 2 -3.31 -0.97 21.52
N ILE A 3 -4.28 -1.65 20.90
CA ILE A 3 -4.11 -3.07 20.49
C ILE A 3 -2.96 -3.25 19.48
N PHE A 4 -2.84 -2.40 18.46
CA PHE A 4 -1.78 -2.56 17.44
C PHE A 4 -0.40 -2.28 18.01
N ALA A 5 -0.27 -1.28 18.89
CA ALA A 5 0.99 -1.00 19.58
C ALA A 5 1.41 -2.19 20.46
N ALA A 6 0.47 -2.84 21.15
CA ALA A 6 0.74 -4.03 21.95
C ALA A 6 1.20 -5.24 21.10
N LEU A 7 0.82 -5.29 19.82
CA LEU A 7 1.26 -6.30 18.86
C LEU A 7 2.58 -5.95 18.15
N GLY A 8 3.19 -4.80 18.47
CA GLY A 8 4.49 -4.38 17.92
C GLY A 8 4.41 -3.46 16.71
N ALA A 9 3.28 -2.79 16.45
CA ALA A 9 3.21 -1.79 15.40
C ALA A 9 3.97 -0.51 15.78
N ASP A 10 5.01 -0.13 15.02
CA ASP A 10 5.76 1.11 15.22
C ASP A 10 4.97 2.36 14.83
N ARG A 11 4.12 2.24 13.79
CA ARG A 11 3.32 3.35 13.25
C ARG A 11 1.92 2.86 12.91
N ILE A 12 0.92 3.69 13.19
CA ILE A 12 -0.48 3.48 12.83
C ILE A 12 -0.90 4.65 11.95
N LEU A 13 -1.27 4.37 10.71
CA LEU A 13 -1.69 5.37 9.73
C LEU A 13 -3.20 5.37 9.55
N GLY A 14 -3.77 6.54 9.28
CA GLY A 14 -5.18 6.69 8.94
C GLY A 14 -5.49 6.11 7.57
N ARG A 15 -6.69 5.56 7.39
CA ARG A 15 -7.12 5.02 6.08
C ARG A 15 -7.29 6.12 5.03
N ASP A 16 -7.66 7.31 5.46
CA ASP A 16 -7.78 8.53 4.66
C ASP A 16 -6.46 8.91 3.98
N GLU A 17 -5.31 8.60 4.58
CA GLU A 17 -4.00 8.79 3.95
C GLU A 17 -3.84 7.97 2.66
N PHE A 18 -4.67 6.93 2.45
CA PHE A 18 -4.63 6.01 1.31
C PHE A 18 -5.79 6.20 0.31
N ALA A 19 -6.61 7.24 0.47
CA ALA A 19 -7.82 7.42 -0.36
C ALA A 19 -7.54 7.90 -1.79
N GLU A 20 -6.47 8.67 -2.00
CA GLU A 20 -6.04 9.20 -3.30
C GLU A 20 -4.58 8.86 -3.57
N THR A 21 -4.24 8.57 -4.83
CA THR A 21 -2.87 8.25 -5.23
C THR A 21 -2.51 8.89 -6.55
N ARG A 22 -1.26 9.28 -6.70
CA ARG A 22 -0.64 9.54 -8.02
C ARG A 22 -0.06 8.24 -8.59
N PRO A 23 0.25 8.18 -9.90
CA PRO A 23 0.86 6.99 -10.52
C PRO A 23 2.20 6.54 -9.89
N LEU A 24 2.97 7.50 -9.39
CA LEU A 24 4.20 7.29 -8.62
C LEU A 24 4.25 8.31 -7.46
N GLU A 25 4.65 7.84 -6.29
CA GLU A 25 4.82 8.64 -5.10
C GLU A 25 6.20 8.45 -4.49
N LYS A 26 6.45 9.10 -3.36
CA LYS A 26 7.70 8.91 -2.61
C LYS A 26 7.78 7.45 -2.15
N GLN A 27 8.94 6.85 -2.35
CA GLN A 27 9.26 5.51 -1.86
C GLN A 27 9.32 5.50 -0.33
N LEU A 28 8.52 4.63 0.30
CA LEU A 28 8.37 4.55 1.76
C LEU A 28 8.48 3.12 2.30
N TRP A 29 8.10 2.13 1.49
CA TRP A 29 7.84 0.78 1.97
C TRP A 29 8.80 -0.22 1.32
N ALA A 30 9.48 -1.01 2.15
CA ALA A 30 10.31 -2.11 1.64
C ALA A 30 9.48 -3.31 1.12
N GLY A 31 8.25 -3.45 1.62
CA GLY A 31 7.26 -4.42 1.18
C GLY A 31 5.95 -4.24 1.93
N ALA A 32 4.91 -4.95 1.51
CA ALA A 32 3.59 -4.89 2.15
C ALA A 32 2.84 -6.22 2.08
N ILE A 33 1.92 -6.42 3.03
CA ILE A 33 0.91 -7.48 2.99
C ILE A 33 -0.43 -6.77 2.93
N ASP A 34 -1.17 -6.97 1.83
CA ASP A 34 -2.41 -6.25 1.58
C ASP A 34 -3.63 -7.18 1.66
N THR A 35 -4.55 -6.85 2.56
CA THR A 35 -5.83 -7.54 2.74
C THR A 35 -7.01 -6.71 2.21
N VAL A 36 -6.76 -5.53 1.64
CA VAL A 36 -7.77 -4.53 1.32
C VAL A 36 -8.04 -4.46 -0.18
N GLY A 37 -7.03 -4.36 -1.03
CA GLY A 37 -7.23 -4.13 -2.47
C GLY A 37 -7.63 -2.70 -2.82
N ASP A 38 -8.14 -2.51 -4.03
CA ASP A 38 -8.61 -1.23 -4.59
C ASP A 38 -7.61 -0.06 -4.41
N LYS A 39 -8.10 1.15 -4.12
CA LYS A 39 -7.29 2.37 -3.97
C LYS A 39 -6.18 2.25 -2.94
N VAL A 40 -6.39 1.45 -1.89
CA VAL A 40 -5.37 1.23 -0.85
C VAL A 40 -4.19 0.49 -1.45
N LEU A 41 -4.43 -0.61 -2.14
CA LEU A 41 -3.37 -1.35 -2.85
C LEU A 41 -2.71 -0.48 -3.91
N ALA A 42 -3.48 0.30 -4.67
CA ALA A 42 -2.94 1.19 -5.69
C ALA A 42 -1.94 2.22 -5.10
N LYS A 43 -2.29 2.83 -3.97
CA LYS A 43 -1.41 3.77 -3.23
C LYS A 43 -0.17 3.08 -2.68
N VAL A 44 -0.33 1.90 -2.07
CA VAL A 44 0.77 1.10 -1.53
C VAL A 44 1.79 0.79 -2.63
N LEU A 45 1.33 0.35 -3.81
CA LEU A 45 2.19 0.10 -4.97
C LEU A 45 2.94 1.36 -5.43
N ALA A 46 2.27 2.52 -5.51
CA ALA A 46 2.90 3.78 -5.92
C ALA A 46 4.00 4.28 -4.95
N GLN A 47 4.00 3.79 -3.70
CA GLN A 47 4.96 4.13 -2.65
C GLN A 47 5.98 3.02 -2.37
N MET A 48 5.96 1.91 -3.13
CA MET A 48 6.92 0.83 -2.93
C MET A 48 8.34 1.28 -3.30
N ASN A 49 9.30 0.87 -2.47
CA ASN A 49 10.71 0.95 -2.82
C ASN A 49 10.99 0.06 -4.03
N TYR A 50 11.99 0.44 -4.82
CA TYR A 50 12.43 -0.37 -5.95
C TYR A 50 12.84 -1.78 -5.49
N GLY A 51 12.37 -2.80 -6.21
CA GLY A 51 12.57 -4.21 -5.85
C GLY A 51 11.73 -4.69 -4.65
N GLY A 52 10.86 -3.84 -4.10
CA GLY A 52 9.90 -4.22 -3.08
C GLY A 52 8.81 -5.15 -3.61
N CYS A 53 8.12 -5.82 -2.69
CA CYS A 53 7.04 -6.76 -3.02
C CYS A 53 5.80 -6.49 -2.18
N VAL A 54 4.63 -6.64 -2.79
CA VAL A 54 3.34 -6.62 -2.10
C VAL A 54 2.66 -7.98 -2.25
N ALA A 55 2.40 -8.64 -1.13
CA ALA A 55 1.59 -9.85 -1.09
C ALA A 55 0.11 -9.46 -0.95
N ALA A 56 -0.61 -9.39 -2.07
CA ALA A 56 -2.06 -9.14 -2.07
C ALA A 56 -2.83 -10.43 -1.75
N CYS A 57 -3.53 -10.46 -0.62
CA CYS A 57 -4.23 -11.63 -0.10
C CYS A 57 -5.68 -11.35 0.32
N GLY A 58 -6.19 -10.13 0.13
CA GLY A 58 -7.58 -9.79 0.42
C GLY A 58 -8.13 -8.67 -0.46
N LEU A 59 -9.46 -8.51 -0.39
CA LEU A 59 -10.25 -7.63 -1.27
C LEU A 59 -11.34 -6.86 -0.50
N ALA A 60 -11.12 -6.61 0.79
CA ALA A 60 -12.12 -5.95 1.66
C ALA A 60 -12.54 -4.54 1.18
N GLY A 61 -11.68 -3.85 0.44
CA GLY A 61 -11.93 -2.56 -0.20
C GLY A 61 -12.46 -2.67 -1.64
N GLY A 62 -12.36 -3.83 -2.29
CA GLY A 62 -12.78 -4.06 -3.67
C GLY A 62 -11.79 -4.90 -4.47
N PHE A 63 -12.25 -5.47 -5.59
CA PHE A 63 -11.42 -6.28 -6.49
C PHE A 63 -10.74 -5.46 -7.60
N ALA A 64 -11.13 -4.19 -7.76
CA ALA A 64 -10.50 -3.30 -8.72
C ALA A 64 -9.05 -3.03 -8.32
N LEU A 65 -8.21 -2.71 -9.29
CA LEU A 65 -6.85 -2.23 -9.06
C LEU A 65 -6.62 -0.95 -9.88
N PRO A 66 -7.09 0.21 -9.38
CA PRO A 66 -6.99 1.49 -10.08
C PRO A 66 -5.57 2.07 -9.96
N THR A 67 -4.60 1.40 -10.59
CA THR A 67 -3.19 1.81 -10.61
C THR A 67 -2.66 1.88 -12.04
N THR A 68 -1.38 2.20 -12.20
CA THR A 68 -0.68 2.18 -13.49
C THR A 68 0.47 1.16 -13.45
N VAL A 69 1.08 0.89 -14.60
CA VAL A 69 2.28 0.06 -14.66
C VAL A 69 3.56 0.78 -14.19
N MET A 70 3.51 2.10 -13.97
CA MET A 70 4.68 2.91 -13.64
C MET A 70 5.46 2.44 -12.39
N PRO A 71 4.83 1.99 -11.29
CA PRO A 71 5.55 1.46 -10.13
C PRO A 71 6.43 0.22 -10.40
N PHE A 72 6.19 -0.48 -11.51
CA PHE A 72 6.89 -1.71 -11.86
C PHE A 72 8.02 -1.49 -12.88
N ILE A 73 8.18 -0.27 -13.37
CA ILE A 73 9.22 0.08 -14.34
C ILE A 73 10.39 0.71 -13.57
N PRO A 74 11.63 0.26 -13.78
CA PRO A 74 12.81 0.91 -13.21
C PRO A 74 12.88 2.38 -13.63
N ALA A 75 13.20 3.26 -12.67
CA ALA A 75 13.59 4.64 -12.97
C ALA A 75 15.05 4.72 -13.45
#